data_AF-P86400-F1
#
_entry.id   AF-P86400-F1
#
_cell.length_a   1.000
_cell.length_b   1.000
_cell.length_c   1.000
_cell.angle_alpha   90.00
_cell.angle_beta   90.00
_cell.angle_gamma   90.00
#
_symmetry.space_group_name_H-M   'P 1'
#
loop_
_entity.id
_entity.type
_entity.pdbx_description
1 polymer ?
#
loop_
_entity_poly.entity_id
_entity_poly.type
_entity_poly.pdbx_seq_one_letter_code
_entity_poly.pdbx_strand_id
1 'polypeptide(L)' 'MSRLYAIILIALVFNVIMTIMPDMKVEAVSCEDCPEHCATKDQRAKCDNDKCVCEPK' A
#
# COMPACT_ATOMS: atom_id res chain seq x y z
N MET A 1 -1.05 33.00 11.32
CA MET A 1 -0.48 32.40 10.09
C MET A 1 0.24 31.05 10.31
N SER A 2 0.71 30.71 11.52
CA SER A 2 1.53 29.50 11.76
C SER A 2 0.79 28.15 11.71
N ARG A 3 -0.45 28.06 12.22
CA ARG A 3 -1.17 26.76 12.32
C ARG A 3 -1.50 26.14 10.95
N LEU A 4 -1.88 26.96 9.97
CA LEU A 4 -2.21 26.48 8.62
C LEU A 4 -0.98 25.90 7.91
N TYR A 5 0.19 26.51 8.10
CA TYR A 5 1.44 26.01 7.53
C TYR A 5 1.80 24.62 8.05
N ALA A 6 1.63 24.38 9.37
CA ALA A 6 1.88 23.07 9.96
C ALA A 6 0.98 21.98 9.37
N ILE A 7 -0.31 22.28 9.14
CA ILE A 7 -1.26 21.32 8.54
C ILE A 7 -0.85 20.99 7.09
N ILE A 8 -0.46 22.00 6.31
CA ILE A 8 -0.01 21.82 4.93
C ILE A 8 1.24 20.94 4.87
N LEU A 9 2.21 21.16 5.77
CA LEU A 9 3.41 20.32 5.85
C LEU A 9 3.07 18.86 6.19
N ILE A 10 2.16 18.61 7.13
CA ILE A 10 1.74 17.25 7.49
C ILE A 10 1.05 16.57 6.29
N ALA A 11 0.15 17.28 5.59
CA ALA A 11 -0.53 16.75 4.42
C ALA A 11 0.43 16.45 3.26
N LEU A 12 1.45 17.30 3.04
CA LEU A 12 2.49 17.05 2.06
C LEU A 12 3.31 15.80 2.41
N VAL A 13 3.74 15.66 3.66
CA VAL A 13 4.47 14.46 4.12
C VAL A 13 3.60 13.21 3.97
N PHE A 14 2.29 13.28 4.27
CA PHE A 14 1.38 12.15 4.09
C PHE A 14 1.21 11.77 2.62
N ASN A 15 1.04 12.75 1.72
CA ASN A 15 0.96 12.50 0.28
C ASN A 15 2.27 11.90 -0.25
N VAL A 16 3.41 12.40 0.20
CA VAL A 16 4.74 11.88 -0.13
C VAL A 16 4.85 10.43 0.38
N ILE A 17 4.52 10.14 1.64
CA ILE A 17 4.52 8.78 2.17
C ILE A 17 3.60 7.85 1.36
N MET A 18 2.38 8.29 1.02
CA MET A 18 1.45 7.51 0.18
C MET A 18 1.98 7.29 -1.24
N THR A 19 2.79 8.21 -1.77
CA THR A 19 3.40 8.09 -3.11
C THR A 19 4.65 7.21 -3.08
N ILE A 20 5.50 7.32 -2.05
CA ILE A 20 6.73 6.53 -1.91
C ILE A 20 6.47 5.15 -1.29
N MET A 21 5.31 4.89 -0.70
CA MET A 21 4.87 3.52 -0.39
C MET A 21 4.09 3.01 -1.61
N PRO A 22 4.75 2.55 -2.68
CA PRO A 22 4.06 1.96 -3.80
C PRO A 22 3.34 0.73 -3.28
N ASP A 23 2.02 0.79 -3.24
CA ASP A 23 1.16 -0.38 -3.11
C ASP A 23 1.62 -1.42 -2.07
N MET A 24 2.22 -0.97 -0.96
CA MET A 24 2.19 -1.70 0.30
C MET A 24 0.81 -1.52 0.93
N LYS A 25 -0.21 -1.48 0.07
CA LYS A 25 -1.35 -2.38 0.10
C LYS A 25 -0.89 -3.79 0.50
N VAL A 26 -0.49 -3.90 1.76
CA VAL A 26 -0.93 -4.96 2.64
C VAL A 26 -2.46 -4.81 2.68
N GLU A 27 -3.12 -5.04 1.54
CA GLU A 27 -4.56 -5.18 1.52
C GLU A 27 -4.77 -6.32 2.51
N ALA A 28 -5.60 -6.09 3.52
CA ALA A 28 -5.96 -7.09 4.53
C ALA A 28 -6.83 -8.19 3.88
N VAL A 29 -6.34 -8.69 2.76
CA VAL A 29 -6.82 -9.81 1.98
C VAL A 29 -6.13 -10.98 2.62
N SER A 30 -6.95 -11.86 3.19
CA SER A 30 -6.49 -13.15 3.69
C SER A 30 -5.67 -13.84 2.60
N CYS A 31 -4.69 -14.64 3.00
CA CYS A 31 -3.85 -15.34 2.03
C CYS A 31 -4.62 -16.26 1.07
N GLU A 32 -5.86 -16.62 1.40
CA GLU A 32 -6.80 -17.35 0.54
C GLU A 32 -7.23 -16.55 -0.69
N ASP A 33 -7.59 -15.27 -0.52
CA ASP A 33 -8.05 -14.37 -1.59
C ASP A 33 -6.88 -13.62 -2.29
N CYS A 34 -5.69 -13.68 -1.70
CA CYS A 34 -4.47 -13.05 -2.22
C CYS A 34 -4.11 -13.41 -3.67
N PRO A 35 -4.12 -14.69 -4.11
CA PRO A 35 -3.84 -15.04 -5.50
C PRO A 35 -4.82 -14.43 -6.50
N GLU A 36 -6.12 -14.42 -6.20
CA GLU A 36 -7.11 -13.81 -7.07
C GLU A 36 -6.91 -12.29 -7.14
N HIS A 37 -6.66 -11.67 -5.99
CA HIS A 37 -6.40 -10.23 -5.90
C HIS A 37 -5.17 -9.82 -6.73
N CYS A 38 -4.01 -10.46 -6.53
CA CYS A 38 -2.80 -10.11 -7.29
C CYS A 38 -2.88 -10.52 -8.77
N ALA A 39 -3.62 -11.57 -9.11
CA ALA A 39 -3.83 -11.99 -10.50
C ALA A 39 -4.54 -10.91 -11.32
N THR A 40 -5.47 -10.14 -10.74
CA THR A 40 -6.11 -9.00 -11.44
C THR A 40 -5.11 -7.90 -11.84
N LYS A 41 -3.99 -7.79 -11.13
CA LYS A 41 -2.91 -6.83 -11.38
C LYS A 41 -1.74 -7.42 -12.20
N ASP A 42 -1.86 -8.64 -12.71
CA ASP A 42 -0.77 -9.42 -13.32
C ASP A 42 0.46 -9.62 -12.40
N GLN A 43 0.26 -9.55 -11.09
CA GLN A 43 1.31 -9.70 -10.08
C GLN A 43 1.29 -11.11 -9.47
N ARG A 44 2.45 -11.58 -9.00
CA ARG A 44 2.57 -12.84 -8.26
C ARG A 44 2.16 -12.61 -6.81
N ALA A 45 1.14 -13.33 -6.36
CA ALA A 45 0.78 -13.38 -4.96
C ALA A 45 1.79 -14.19 -4.14
N LYS A 46 2.18 -13.64 -3.00
CA LYS A 46 2.95 -14.31 -1.97
C LYS A 46 2.28 -14.05 -0.62
N CYS A 47 1.95 -15.12 0.10
CA CYS A 47 1.55 -15.01 1.50
C CYS A 47 2.81 -14.97 2.37
N ASP A 48 3.06 -13.86 3.06
CA ASP A 48 4.18 -13.71 3.99
C ASP A 48 3.62 -13.36 5.37
N ASN A 49 3.75 -14.28 6.33
CA ASN A 49 3.31 -14.09 7.72
C ASN A 49 1.85 -13.59 7.85
N ASP A 50 0.93 -14.31 7.21
CA ASP A 50 -0.51 -14.00 7.13
C ASP A 50 -0.87 -12.73 6.34
N LYS A 51 0.11 -12.14 5.63
CA LYS A 51 -0.09 -10.96 4.80
C LYS A 51 0.01 -11.30 3.33
N CYS A 52 -0.92 -10.78 2.54
CA CYS A 52 -0.83 -10.82 1.10
C CYS A 52 0.21 -9.81 0.58
N VAL A 53 1.18 -10.28 -0.18
CA VAL A 53 2.18 -9.48 -0.88
C VAL A 53 2.04 -9.75 -2.38
N CYS A 54 1.70 -8.72 -3.15
CA CYS A 54 1.70 -8.81 -4.62
C CYS A 54 3.05 -8.33 -5.16
N GLU A 55 3.87 -9.24 -5.67
CA GLU A 55 5.14 -8.90 -6.32
C GLU A 55 4.95 -8.79 -7.84
N PRO A 56 5.61 -7.86 -8.55
CA PRO A 56 5.67 -7.92 -10.01
C PRO A 56 6.29 -9.25 -10.47
N LYS A 57 5.81 -9.78 -11.59
CA LYS A 57 6.38 -10.99 -12.22
C LYS A 57 7.82 -10.77 -12.70
#